data_AF-A0A932NYA1-F1
#
_entry.id   AF-A0A932NYA1-F1
#
_cell.length_a   1.000
_cell.length_b   1.000
_cell.length_c   1.000
_cell.angle_alpha   90.00
_cell.angle_beta   90.00
_cell.angle_gamma   90.00
#
_symmetry.space_group_name_H-M   'P 1'
#
loop_
_entity.id
_entity.type
_entity.pdbx_description
1 polymer ?
#
loop_
_entity_poly.entity_id
_entity_poly.type
_entity_poly.pdbx_seq_one_letter_code
_entity_poly.pdbx_strand_id
1 'polypeptide(L)'
;MQAVAVAVAVLVQNKKTTRSNEYIPGVCNIGEAERAKRRQSGIISTLVAIVLLVLLVAIDAPRGWRLLLILPVAGAATGFLQDAMHFCAGFGLKGVFNVINSAGITDSVDLEEFRKKDRRKALQISGYSLAIGTGIALLSLLI
;
A
#
# COMPACT_ATOMS: atom_id res chain seq x y z
N MET A 1 -22.88 0.83 -39.39
CA MET A 1 -22.06 1.77 -38.59
C MET A 1 -22.05 1.48 -37.09
N GLN A 2 -23.12 0.94 -36.49
CA GLN A 2 -23.17 0.61 -35.04
C GLN A 2 -22.25 -0.54 -34.58
N ALA A 3 -22.10 -1.62 -35.37
CA ALA A 3 -21.28 -2.78 -34.99
C ALA A 3 -19.79 -2.44 -34.84
N VAL A 4 -19.27 -1.54 -35.68
CA VAL A 4 -17.87 -1.07 -35.63
C VAL A 4 -17.64 -0.20 -34.38
N ALA A 5 -18.61 0.66 -34.03
CA ALA A 5 -18.51 1.50 -32.83
C ALA A 5 -18.50 0.68 -31.53
N VAL A 6 -19.30 -0.39 -31.46
CA VAL A 6 -19.31 -1.31 -30.30
C VAL A 6 -18.00 -2.09 -30.21
N ALA A 7 -17.49 -2.62 -31.32
CA ALA A 7 -16.20 -3.32 -31.34
C ALA A 7 -15.03 -2.39 -30.94
N VAL A 8 -15.02 -1.14 -31.43
CA VAL A 8 -14.03 -0.14 -31.04
C VAL A 8 -14.17 0.23 -29.56
N ALA A 9 -15.38 0.39 -29.02
CA ALA A 9 -15.59 0.64 -27.60
C ALA A 9 -15.11 -0.51 -26.70
N VAL A 10 -15.33 -1.77 -27.12
CA VAL A 10 -14.83 -2.97 -26.41
C VAL A 10 -13.31 -3.05 -26.46
N LEU A 11 -12.69 -2.77 -27.61
CA LEU A 11 -11.23 -2.76 -27.75
C LEU A 11 -10.59 -1.59 -26.98
N VAL A 12 -11.24 -0.44 -26.92
CA VAL A 12 -10.77 0.74 -26.16
C VAL A 12 -10.93 0.53 -24.65
N GLN A 13 -12.02 -0.12 -24.20
CA GLN A 13 -12.18 -0.59 -22.81
C GLN A 13 -11.08 -1.58 -22.45
N ASN A 14 -10.80 -2.56 -23.31
CA ASN A 14 -9.73 -3.55 -23.11
C ASN A 14 -8.33 -2.90 -23.07
N LYS A 15 -8.07 -1.88 -23.91
CA LYS A 15 -6.80 -1.15 -23.96
C LYS A 15 -6.58 -0.20 -22.78
N LYS A 16 -7.65 0.31 -22.16
CA LYS A 16 -7.56 1.18 -20.98
C LYS A 16 -7.32 0.36 -19.70
N THR A 17 -7.81 -0.87 -19.65
CA THR A 17 -7.62 -1.82 -18.54
C THR A 17 -6.25 -2.51 -18.54
N THR A 18 -5.49 -2.47 -19.65
CA THR A 18 -4.27 -3.28 -19.84
C THR A 18 -2.94 -2.58 -19.54
N ARG A 19 -2.90 -1.26 -19.29
CA ARG A 19 -1.62 -0.54 -19.08
C ARG A 19 -1.09 -0.51 -17.63
N SER A 20 -1.85 -0.97 -16.65
CA SER A 20 -1.46 -1.01 -15.22
C SER A 20 -1.28 -2.43 -14.68
N ASN A 21 -1.39 -3.46 -15.52
CA ASN A 21 -1.46 -4.86 -15.10
C ASN A 21 -0.19 -5.65 -15.46
N GLU A 22 0.94 -4.98 -15.63
CA GLU A 22 2.21 -5.64 -15.86
C GLU A 22 3.11 -5.51 -14.63
N TYR A 23 3.78 -6.62 -14.30
CA TYR A 23 4.81 -6.62 -13.28
C TYR A 23 6.06 -5.89 -13.80
N ILE A 24 6.54 -4.91 -13.04
CA ILE A 24 7.76 -4.16 -13.34
C ILE A 24 8.65 -4.20 -12.09
N PRO A 25 9.83 -4.84 -12.13
CA PRO A 25 10.70 -4.99 -10.98
C PRO A 25 11.06 -3.65 -10.30
N GLY A 26 10.76 -3.54 -9.00
CA GLY A 26 10.98 -2.35 -8.18
C GLY A 26 10.02 -1.18 -8.45
N VAL A 27 9.03 -1.36 -9.33
CA VAL A 27 8.10 -0.29 -9.75
C VAL A 27 6.64 -0.70 -9.52
N CYS A 28 6.20 -1.85 -10.01
CA CYS A 28 4.83 -2.32 -9.91
C CYS A 28 4.79 -3.82 -9.64
N ASN A 29 4.13 -4.26 -8.56
CA ASN A 29 3.93 -5.68 -8.28
C ASN A 29 2.50 -6.02 -7.82
N ILE A 30 1.58 -5.05 -7.85
CA ILE A 30 0.16 -5.24 -7.49
C ILE A 30 -0.78 -4.54 -8.46
N GLY A 31 -1.86 -5.23 -8.83
CA GLY A 31 -2.98 -4.70 -9.61
C GLY A 31 -4.05 -4.04 -8.73
N GLU A 32 -5.11 -3.55 -9.38
CA GLU A 32 -6.18 -2.75 -8.75
C GLU A 32 -6.85 -3.44 -7.54
N ALA A 33 -7.11 -4.74 -7.62
CA ALA A 33 -7.75 -5.48 -6.53
C ALA A 33 -6.88 -5.52 -5.25
N GLU A 34 -5.56 -5.70 -5.40
CA GLU A 34 -4.62 -5.66 -4.28
C GLU A 34 -4.42 -4.24 -3.75
N ARG A 35 -4.37 -3.23 -4.64
CA ARG A 35 -4.30 -1.81 -4.26
C ARG A 35 -5.50 -1.39 -3.42
N ALA A 36 -6.70 -1.82 -3.80
CA ALA A 36 -7.92 -1.58 -3.03
C ALA A 36 -7.81 -2.14 -1.60
N LYS A 37 -7.24 -3.33 -1.42
CA LYS A 37 -6.96 -3.89 -0.08
C LYS A 37 -5.97 -3.03 0.71
N ARG A 38 -4.91 -2.48 0.08
CA ARG A 38 -3.94 -1.61 0.77
C ARG A 38 -4.54 -0.28 1.19
N ARG A 39 -5.40 0.30 0.35
CA ARG A 39 -6.17 1.48 0.70
C ARG A 39 -7.09 1.22 1.89
N GLN A 40 -7.81 0.09 1.88
CA GLN A 40 -8.68 -0.29 3.00
C GLN A 40 -7.87 -0.49 4.29
N SER A 41 -6.72 -1.19 4.23
CA SER A 41 -5.81 -1.32 5.37
C SER A 41 -5.32 0.04 5.88
N GLY A 42 -5.03 0.98 4.96
CA GLY A 42 -4.64 2.35 5.28
C GLY A 42 -5.73 3.07 6.07
N ILE A 43 -6.97 3.03 5.58
CA ILE A 43 -8.15 3.63 6.22
C ILE A 43 -8.39 3.03 7.61
N ILE A 44 -8.40 1.70 7.73
CA ILE A 44 -8.62 1.02 9.01
C ILE A 44 -7.55 1.43 10.03
N SER A 45 -6.28 1.44 9.62
CA SER A 45 -5.16 1.81 10.51
C SER A 45 -5.24 3.27 10.94
N THR A 46 -5.68 4.18 10.05
CA THR A 46 -5.96 5.58 10.40
C THR A 46 -7.05 5.68 11.47
N LEU A 47 -8.16 4.95 11.31
CA LEU A 47 -9.24 4.95 12.30
C LEU A 47 -8.74 4.44 13.66
N VAL A 48 -7.95 3.37 13.68
CA VAL A 48 -7.32 2.85 14.90
C VAL A 48 -6.41 3.90 15.54
N ALA A 49 -5.60 4.61 14.76
CA ALA A 49 -4.73 5.68 15.28
C ALA A 49 -5.54 6.82 15.92
N ILE A 50 -6.61 7.26 15.26
CA ILE A 50 -7.49 8.32 15.79
C ILE A 50 -8.14 7.89 17.10
N VAL A 51 -8.74 6.69 17.13
CA VAL A 51 -9.37 6.15 18.35
C VAL A 51 -8.36 6.03 19.48
N LEU A 52 -7.15 5.51 19.21
CA LEU A 52 -6.09 5.39 20.22
C LEU A 52 -5.69 6.76 20.78
N LEU A 53 -5.46 7.76 19.92
CA LEU A 53 -5.09 9.11 20.36
C LEU A 53 -6.20 9.74 21.21
N VAL A 54 -7.45 9.66 20.75
CA VAL A 54 -8.61 10.19 21.49
C VAL A 54 -8.72 9.55 22.88
N LEU A 55 -8.57 8.21 22.97
CA LEU A 55 -8.61 7.52 24.26
C LEU A 55 -7.48 7.94 25.18
N LEU A 56 -6.24 8.02 24.68
CA LEU A 56 -5.09 8.44 25.48
C LEU A 56 -5.24 9.87 26.02
N VAL A 57 -5.81 10.78 25.23
CA VAL A 57 -6.09 12.15 25.66
C VAL A 57 -7.26 12.19 26.64
N ALA A 58 -8.34 11.45 26.39
CA ALA A 58 -9.53 11.46 27.23
C ALA A 58 -9.28 10.94 28.65
N ILE A 59 -8.33 10.03 28.82
CA ILE A 59 -7.95 9.48 30.14
C ILE A 59 -6.75 10.19 30.78
N ASP A 60 -6.26 11.29 30.17
CA ASP A 60 -5.05 12.00 30.58
C ASP A 60 -3.83 11.07 30.79
N ALA A 61 -3.64 10.13 29.87
CA ALA A 61 -2.53 9.19 29.96
C ALA A 61 -1.18 9.92 29.89
N PRO A 62 -0.12 9.41 30.58
CA PRO A 62 1.22 9.98 30.45
C PRO A 62 1.64 10.08 28.98
N ARG A 63 2.13 11.26 28.57
CA ARG A 63 2.38 11.58 27.14
C ARG A 63 3.23 10.55 26.41
N GLY A 64 4.16 9.87 27.10
CA GLY A 64 4.98 8.79 26.55
C GLY A 64 4.18 7.63 25.92
N TRP A 65 2.95 7.37 26.40
CA TRP A 65 2.06 6.35 25.81
C TRP A 65 1.67 6.65 24.36
N ARG A 66 1.77 7.91 23.92
CA ARG A 66 1.47 8.30 22.53
C ARG A 66 2.47 7.73 21.54
N LEU A 67 3.64 7.23 21.99
CA LEU A 67 4.56 6.47 21.13
C LEU A 67 3.92 5.17 20.59
N LEU A 68 2.85 4.65 21.21
CA LEU A 68 2.08 3.55 20.64
C LEU A 68 1.44 3.90 19.28
N LEU A 69 1.24 5.19 18.99
CA LEU A 69 0.70 5.66 17.69
C LEU A 69 1.64 5.33 16.52
N ILE A 70 2.93 5.07 16.77
CA ILE A 70 3.87 4.69 15.72
C ILE A 70 3.31 3.52 14.89
N LEU A 71 2.74 2.50 15.54
CA LEU A 71 2.26 1.30 14.87
C LEU A 71 1.05 1.55 13.95
N PRO A 72 -0.09 2.07 14.41
CA PRO A 72 -1.24 2.29 13.54
C PRO A 72 -0.99 3.40 12.50
N VAL A 73 -0.17 4.42 12.82
CA VAL A 73 0.18 5.46 11.83
C VAL A 73 1.13 4.91 10.76
N ALA A 74 2.14 4.12 11.13
CA ALA A 74 2.99 3.45 10.15
C ALA A 74 2.18 2.45 9.30
N GLY A 75 1.22 1.74 9.89
CA GLY A 75 0.27 0.89 9.17
C GLY A 75 -0.57 1.66 8.17
N ALA A 76 -1.07 2.83 8.55
CA ALA A 76 -1.80 3.74 7.67
C ALA A 76 -0.92 4.18 6.49
N ALA A 77 0.27 4.68 6.78
CA ALA A 77 1.24 5.11 5.78
C ALA A 77 1.63 3.96 4.84
N THR A 78 1.87 2.76 5.37
CA THR A 78 2.14 1.54 4.60
C THR A 78 1.00 1.22 3.63
N GLY A 79 -0.26 1.33 4.05
CA GLY A 79 -1.42 1.11 3.18
C GLY A 79 -1.48 2.11 2.02
N PHE A 80 -1.42 3.41 2.33
CA PHE A 80 -1.53 4.46 1.32
C PHE A 80 -0.31 4.55 0.40
N LEU A 81 0.91 4.37 0.91
CA LEU A 81 2.12 4.36 0.08
C LEU A 81 2.12 3.18 -0.88
N GLN A 82 1.73 1.98 -0.44
CA GLN A 82 1.64 0.82 -1.34
C GLN A 82 0.56 1.01 -2.42
N ASP A 83 -0.59 1.60 -2.08
CA ASP A 83 -1.63 1.96 -3.07
C ASP A 83 -1.10 2.97 -4.10
N ALA A 84 -0.53 4.08 -3.63
CA ALA A 84 -0.02 5.14 -4.49
C ALA A 84 1.14 4.69 -5.38
N MET A 85 2.04 3.86 -4.85
CA MET A 85 3.21 3.35 -5.58
C MET A 85 2.91 2.11 -6.40
N HIS A 86 1.70 1.55 -6.34
CA HIS A 86 1.32 0.30 -7.03
C HIS A 86 2.26 -0.87 -6.67
N PHE A 87 2.78 -0.84 -5.44
CA PHE A 87 3.81 -1.76 -5.00
C PHE A 87 3.56 -2.21 -3.56
N CYS A 88 3.36 -3.51 -3.39
CA CYS A 88 3.27 -4.19 -2.12
C CYS A 88 4.66 -4.55 -1.58
N ALA A 89 5.03 -3.98 -0.43
CA ALA A 89 6.30 -4.26 0.23
C ALA A 89 6.41 -5.74 0.66
N GLY A 90 5.33 -6.30 1.21
CA GLY A 90 5.32 -7.71 1.63
C GLY A 90 5.51 -8.70 0.47
N PHE A 91 4.96 -8.39 -0.71
CA PHE A 91 5.16 -9.17 -1.93
C PHE A 91 6.58 -9.03 -2.43
N GLY A 92 7.13 -7.82 -2.43
CA GLY A 92 8.52 -7.59 -2.81
C GLY A 92 9.54 -8.30 -1.91
N LEU A 93 9.25 -8.43 -0.61
CA LEU A 93 10.09 -9.22 0.32
C LEU A 93 9.96 -10.73 0.05
N LYS A 94 8.75 -11.22 -0.21
CA LYS A 94 8.47 -12.63 -0.51
C LYS A 94 8.98 -13.05 -1.89
N GLY A 95 9.16 -12.11 -2.82
CA GLY A 95 9.51 -12.38 -4.22
C GLY A 95 8.32 -12.93 -5.01
N VAL A 96 7.16 -12.29 -4.82
CA VAL A 96 5.91 -12.61 -5.53
C VAL A 96 5.27 -11.32 -6.06
N PHE A 97 4.30 -11.44 -6.96
CA PHE A 97 3.49 -10.33 -7.44
C PHE A 97 2.05 -10.78 -7.73
N ASN A 98 1.14 -9.82 -7.89
CA ASN A 98 -0.23 -10.07 -8.34
C ASN A 98 -0.76 -8.87 -9.11
N VAL A 99 -0.72 -8.92 -10.44
CA VAL A 99 -1.15 -7.83 -11.31
C VAL A 99 -2.50 -8.08 -11.98
N ILE A 100 -3.12 -9.22 -11.70
CA ILE A 100 -4.47 -9.53 -12.20
C ILE A 100 -5.52 -8.80 -11.37
N ASN A 101 -6.72 -8.62 -11.93
CA ASN A 101 -7.84 -7.99 -11.23
C ASN A 101 -8.54 -8.96 -10.27
N SER A 102 -7.77 -9.70 -9.47
CA SER A 102 -8.24 -10.61 -8.44
C SER A 102 -7.21 -10.67 -7.33
N ALA A 103 -7.62 -10.42 -6.08
CA ALA A 103 -6.69 -10.35 -4.97
C ALA A 103 -6.46 -11.73 -4.32
N GLY A 104 -5.25 -11.97 -3.81
CA GLY A 104 -4.86 -13.21 -3.12
C GLY A 104 -4.29 -14.32 -4.00
N ILE A 105 -4.26 -14.15 -5.32
CA ILE A 105 -3.58 -15.05 -6.26
C ILE A 105 -2.20 -14.44 -6.55
N THR A 106 -1.11 -15.20 -6.43
CA THR A 106 0.24 -14.65 -6.61
C THR A 106 1.09 -15.51 -7.53
N ASP A 107 1.91 -14.86 -8.34
CA ASP A 107 2.95 -15.49 -9.17
C ASP A 107 4.34 -15.26 -8.56
N SER A 108 5.30 -16.13 -8.88
CA SER A 108 6.68 -16.03 -8.41
C SER A 108 7.51 -15.08 -9.28
N VAL A 109 8.45 -14.38 -8.64
CA VAL A 109 9.52 -13.66 -9.34
C VAL A 109 10.72 -14.61 -9.50
N ASP A 110 10.99 -15.03 -10.73
CA ASP A 110 11.98 -16.08 -11.01
C ASP A 110 13.42 -15.57 -11.00
N LEU A 111 13.65 -14.34 -11.49
CA LEU A 111 14.98 -13.75 -11.57
C LEU A 111 15.41 -13.09 -10.25
N GLU A 112 16.54 -13.51 -9.68
CA GLU A 112 17.06 -12.94 -8.42
C GLU A 112 17.37 -11.44 -8.54
N GLU A 113 17.77 -10.98 -9.73
CA GLU A 113 17.97 -9.55 -9.98
C GLU A 113 16.68 -8.73 -9.82
N PHE A 114 15.53 -9.30 -10.16
CA PHE A 114 14.22 -8.66 -10.00
C PHE A 114 13.82 -8.67 -8.52
N ARG A 115 14.03 -9.79 -7.82
CA ARG A 115 13.83 -9.89 -6.36
C ARG A 115 14.67 -8.86 -5.60
N LYS A 116 15.90 -8.60 -6.03
CA LYS A 116 16.76 -7.57 -5.40
C LYS A 116 16.19 -6.16 -5.57
N LYS A 117 15.66 -5.83 -6.76
CA LYS A 117 14.97 -4.54 -7.01
C LYS A 117 13.73 -4.41 -6.14
N ASP A 118 12.94 -5.48 -6.05
CA ASP A 118 11.72 -5.54 -5.25
C ASP A 118 11.98 -5.40 -3.75
N ARG A 119 12.99 -6.11 -3.21
CA ARG A 119 13.41 -5.98 -1.81
C ARG A 119 13.85 -4.56 -1.48
N ARG A 120 14.60 -3.90 -2.38
CA ARG A 120 15.01 -2.50 -2.19
C ARG A 120 13.80 -1.57 -2.12
N LYS A 121 12.84 -1.72 -3.05
CA LYS A 121 11.61 -0.92 -3.04
C LYS A 121 10.77 -1.18 -1.78
N ALA A 122 10.66 -2.44 -1.37
CA ALA A 122 9.95 -2.82 -0.15
C ALA A 122 10.55 -2.18 1.11
N LEU A 123 11.89 -2.20 1.23
CA LEU A 123 12.59 -1.54 2.35
C LEU A 123 12.41 -0.02 2.33
N GLN A 124 12.40 0.61 1.14
CA GLN A 124 12.11 2.04 1.01
C GLN A 124 10.69 2.38 1.50
N ILE A 125 9.67 1.64 1.07
CA ILE A 125 8.28 1.86 1.52
C ILE A 125 8.18 1.67 3.04
N SER A 126 8.83 0.63 3.57
CA SER A 126 8.83 0.35 5.01
C SER A 126 9.51 1.48 5.80
N GLY A 127 10.65 1.98 5.30
CA GLY A 127 11.37 3.10 5.89
C GLY A 127 10.56 4.40 5.89
N TYR A 128 9.93 4.76 4.76
CA TYR A 128 9.04 5.93 4.70
C TYR A 128 7.84 5.80 5.64
N SER A 129 7.22 4.61 5.70
CA SER A 129 6.09 4.37 6.59
C SER A 129 6.46 4.54 8.06
N LEU A 130 7.60 3.97 8.47
CA LEU A 130 8.11 4.11 9.83
C LEU A 130 8.47 5.56 10.14
N ALA A 131 9.10 6.28 9.21
CA ALA A 131 9.44 7.68 9.40
C ALA A 131 8.19 8.57 9.60
N ILE A 132 7.13 8.34 8.80
CA ILE A 132 5.85 9.03 8.97
C ILE A 132 5.22 8.69 10.33
N GLY A 133 5.18 7.40 10.69
CA GLY A 133 4.65 6.93 11.97
C GLY A 133 5.35 7.57 13.17
N THR A 134 6.68 7.55 13.17
CA THR A 134 7.51 8.18 14.20
C THR A 134 7.30 9.69 14.23
N GLY A 135 7.30 10.38 13.08
CA GLY A 135 7.11 11.82 13.02
C GLY A 135 5.77 12.27 13.64
N ILE A 136 4.67 11.61 13.26
CA ILE A 136 3.34 11.93 13.81
C ILE A 136 3.25 11.58 15.30
N ALA A 137 3.80 10.44 15.73
CA ALA A 137 3.81 10.08 17.14
C ALA A 137 4.59 11.10 17.99
N LEU A 138 5.74 11.57 17.51
CA LEU A 138 6.51 12.62 18.18
C LEU A 138 5.75 13.95 18.24
N LEU A 139 5.10 14.36 17.15
CA LEU A 139 4.26 15.56 17.12
C LEU A 139 3.10 15.47 18.12
N SER A 140 2.51 14.29 18.28
CA SER A 140 1.43 14.08 19.25
C SER A 140 1.87 14.26 20.71
N LEU A 141 3.17 14.22 21.03
CA LEU A 141 3.67 14.49 22.38
C LEU A 141 3.46 15.95 22.82
N LEU A 142 3.11 16.85 21.88
CA LEU A 142 2.89 18.27 22.15
C LEU A 142 1.48 18.60 22.66
N ILE A 143 0.52 17.69 22.45
CA ILE A 143 -0.90 17.87 22.80
C ILE A 143 -1.33 16.94 23.93
#